data_AF-A0AAD5TH63-F1
#
_entry.id   AF-A0AAD5TH63-F1
#
_cell.length_a   1.000
_cell.length_b   1.000
_cell.length_c   1.000
_cell.angle_alpha   90.00
_cell.angle_beta   90.00
_cell.angle_gamma   90.00
#
_symmetry.space_group_name_H-M   'P 1'
#
loop_
_entity.id
_entity.type
_entity.pdbx_description
1 polymer ?
#
loop_
_entity_poly.entity_id
_entity_poly.type
_entity_poly.pdbx_seq_one_letter_code
_entity_poly.pdbx_strand_id
1 'polypeptide(L)'
;MVDLTNIALVTGANSGVGFGIMQRLIDLAVSLNAEATTVLVMGCRSRPRAEAARARLLAEAQKKRTVPLPETLVQILIVDLSDTKSVFKACEEFKHRFNRLDALYLNAGILPCSSMDIPTGVWNLVTRPSYVAQTGGDFFKQEVGATTAEGLGAVFAANVFGHYIMAMELLTCMQRGSRILWFSSTTASTPEFFDAADLQCLNGKHPYESSKRLCEIIAVQMHQVLREREVYSFVVSPGNCYTGLLGQGIFIDVAMIVVLYLMRFLAISGCNISPRNGATAPLYLAAEVSDPAALDAEVLYHSEISQFGSRSVRRIALPDQQDPKAYVHIYQEVHALYREFQHKAVEGGVLAATPN
;
A
#
# COMPACT_ATOMS: atom_id res chain seq x y z
N MET A 1 22.29 0.90 24.57
CA MET A 1 20.88 1.34 24.70
C MET A 1 20.09 0.54 23.70
N VAL A 2 19.14 -0.29 24.15
CA VAL A 2 18.15 -0.86 23.24
C VAL A 2 17.32 0.32 22.76
N ASP A 3 17.36 0.63 21.48
CA ASP A 3 16.46 1.63 20.92
C ASP A 3 15.04 1.07 21.10
N LEU A 4 14.26 1.66 22.00
CA LEU A 4 12.88 1.26 22.29
C LEU A 4 11.91 1.89 21.28
N THR A 5 12.43 2.66 20.32
CA THR A 5 11.61 3.36 19.34
C THR A 5 11.05 2.37 18.32
N ASN A 6 9.72 2.37 18.15
CA ASN A 6 9.00 1.67 17.10
C ASN A 6 8.76 2.62 15.92
N ILE A 7 9.26 2.29 14.74
CA ILE A 7 9.20 3.14 13.56
C ILE A 7 8.36 2.48 12.47
N ALA A 8 7.30 3.17 12.05
CA ALA A 8 6.43 2.76 10.96
C ALA A 8 6.46 3.79 9.83
N LEU A 9 6.70 3.36 8.59
CA LEU A 9 6.66 4.21 7.39
C LEU A 9 5.46 3.82 6.53
N VAL A 10 4.57 4.78 6.26
CA VAL A 10 3.37 4.58 5.42
C VAL A 10 3.48 5.45 4.17
N THR A 11 3.51 4.84 2.99
CA THR A 11 3.48 5.58 1.72
C THR A 11 2.05 5.99 1.38
N GLY A 12 1.87 7.17 0.78
CA GLY A 12 0.56 7.72 0.43
C GLY A 12 -0.30 8.08 1.65
N ALA A 13 0.34 8.48 2.75
CA ALA A 13 -0.31 8.70 4.03
C ALA A 13 -1.13 10.01 4.15
N ASN A 14 -1.06 10.91 3.16
CA ASN A 14 -1.75 12.19 3.21
C ASN A 14 -3.27 12.12 2.93
N SER A 15 -3.78 10.99 2.45
CA SER A 15 -5.19 10.82 2.07
C SER A 15 -5.60 9.35 2.06
N GLY A 16 -6.89 9.08 1.90
CA GLY A 16 -7.41 7.73 1.69
C GLY A 16 -6.97 6.74 2.76
N VAL A 17 -6.67 5.50 2.35
CA VAL A 17 -6.33 4.40 3.26
C VAL A 17 -5.07 4.69 4.06
N GLY A 18 -4.04 5.28 3.45
CA GLY A 18 -2.81 5.68 4.15
C GLY A 18 -3.08 6.61 5.33
N PHE A 19 -3.96 7.60 5.16
CA PHE A 19 -4.41 8.46 6.26
C PHE A 19 -5.14 7.66 7.35
N GLY A 20 -6.01 6.72 6.95
CA GLY A 20 -6.71 5.82 7.87
C GLY A 20 -5.77 4.91 8.68
N ILE A 21 -4.67 4.45 8.08
CA ILE A 21 -3.60 3.70 8.76
C ILE A 21 -2.94 4.58 9.82
N MET A 22 -2.54 5.81 9.46
CA MET A 22 -1.94 6.75 10.41
C MET A 22 -2.87 7.02 11.59
N GLN A 23 -4.16 7.23 11.34
CA GLN A 23 -5.14 7.41 12.41
C GLN A 23 -5.17 6.22 13.38
N ARG A 24 -5.18 4.99 12.86
CA ARG A 24 -5.20 3.77 13.68
C ARG A 24 -3.90 3.55 14.44
N LEU A 25 -2.75 3.85 13.84
CA LEU A 25 -1.44 3.74 14.48
C LEU A 25 -1.27 4.76 15.60
N ILE A 26 -1.75 6.00 15.40
CA ILE A 26 -1.77 7.00 16.47
C ILE A 26 -2.64 6.50 17.63
N ASP A 27 -3.88 6.06 17.37
CA ASP A 27 -4.76 5.56 18.43
C ASP A 27 -4.15 4.36 19.18
N LEU A 28 -3.43 3.48 18.46
CA LEU A 28 -2.72 2.36 19.08
C LEU A 28 -1.60 2.85 19.99
N ALA A 29 -0.72 3.73 19.50
CA ALA A 29 0.35 4.32 20.30
C ALA A 29 -0.20 5.00 21.56
N VAL A 30 -1.34 5.69 21.45
CA VAL A 30 -2.04 6.29 22.59
C VAL A 30 -2.54 5.23 23.56
N SER A 31 -3.23 4.20 23.06
CA SER A 31 -3.79 3.15 23.92
C SER A 31 -2.73 2.36 24.70
N LEU A 32 -1.51 2.28 24.15
CA LEU A 32 -0.37 1.60 24.76
C LEU A 32 0.53 2.54 25.58
N ASN A 33 0.23 3.84 25.65
CA ASN A 33 1.12 4.87 26.22
C ASN A 33 2.55 4.82 25.65
N ALA A 34 2.66 4.56 24.34
CA ALA A 34 3.91 4.35 23.62
C ALA A 34 4.27 5.52 22.68
N GLU A 35 3.63 6.67 22.83
CA GLU A 35 3.76 7.82 21.92
C GLU A 35 5.14 8.46 22.00
N ALA A 36 5.78 8.39 23.17
CA ALA A 36 7.15 8.86 23.38
C ALA A 36 8.19 7.94 22.71
N THR A 37 7.82 6.69 22.41
CA THR A 37 8.69 5.66 21.81
C THR A 37 8.15 5.17 20.47
N THR A 38 7.27 5.95 19.81
CA THR A 38 6.73 5.61 18.49
C THR A 38 6.97 6.76 17.52
N VAL A 39 7.46 6.44 16.32
CA VAL A 39 7.58 7.40 15.22
C VAL A 39 6.84 6.87 13.99
N LEU A 40 5.86 7.63 13.54
CA LEU A 40 5.04 7.33 12.38
C LEU A 40 5.44 8.27 11.24
N VAL A 41 6.07 7.71 10.21
CA VAL A 41 6.58 8.46 9.06
C VAL A 41 5.58 8.40 7.92
N MET A 42 5.17 9.58 7.44
CA MET A 42 4.27 9.77 6.30
C MET A 42 5.08 9.97 5.02
N GLY A 43 5.21 8.92 4.21
CA GLY A 43 5.82 8.98 2.88
C GLY A 43 4.85 9.61 1.88
N CYS A 44 5.10 10.85 1.43
CA CYS A 44 4.17 11.61 0.61
C CYS A 44 4.87 12.38 -0.51
N ARG A 45 4.28 12.43 -1.71
CA ARG A 45 4.84 13.20 -2.85
C ARG A 45 4.77 14.72 -2.68
N SER A 46 3.74 15.22 -1.99
CA SER A 46 3.44 16.65 -1.90
C SER A 46 3.56 17.12 -0.46
N ARG A 47 4.57 17.94 -0.18
CA ARG A 47 4.83 18.51 1.15
C ARG A 47 3.61 19.28 1.71
N PRO A 48 2.96 20.21 0.99
CA PRO A 48 1.81 20.93 1.54
C PRO A 48 0.64 20.02 1.92
N ARG A 49 0.35 18.99 1.09
CA ARG A 49 -0.70 18.01 1.40
C ARG A 49 -0.33 17.14 2.60
N ALA A 50 0.94 16.76 2.73
CA ALA A 50 1.44 15.99 3.86
C ALA A 50 1.36 16.79 5.17
N GLU A 51 1.76 18.06 5.16
CA GLU A 51 1.71 18.96 6.33
C GLU A 51 0.26 19.20 6.78
N ALA A 52 -0.66 19.45 5.83
CA ALA A 52 -2.08 19.58 6.14
C ALA A 52 -2.68 18.28 6.73
N ALA A 53 -2.32 17.13 6.17
CA ALA A 53 -2.75 15.83 6.69
C ALA A 53 -2.18 15.55 8.08
N ARG A 54 -0.89 15.83 8.32
CA ARG A 54 -0.24 15.71 9.63
C ARG A 54 -0.95 16.57 10.68
N ALA A 55 -1.21 17.84 10.36
CA ALA A 55 -1.92 18.75 11.27
C ALA A 55 -3.30 18.21 11.64
N ARG A 56 -4.05 17.68 10.67
CA ARG A 56 -5.36 17.05 10.90
C ARG A 56 -5.25 15.81 11.80
N LEU A 57 -4.32 14.90 11.54
CA LEU A 57 -4.10 13.70 12.33
C LEU A 57 -3.82 14.03 13.80
N LEU A 58 -2.89 14.97 14.04
CA LEU A 58 -2.52 15.39 15.39
C LEU A 58 -3.67 16.11 16.10
N ALA A 59 -4.40 17.00 15.41
CA ALA A 59 -5.56 17.68 15.98
C ALA A 59 -6.70 16.70 16.33
N GLU A 60 -6.99 15.72 15.47
CA GLU A 60 -8.00 14.68 15.73
C GLU A 60 -7.63 13.81 16.93
N ALA A 61 -6.36 13.43 17.06
CA ALA A 61 -5.88 12.63 18.17
C ALA A 61 -5.81 13.43 19.48
N GLN A 62 -5.41 14.71 19.43
CA GLN A 62 -5.33 15.58 20.60
C GLN A 62 -6.70 15.82 21.24
N LYS A 63 -7.79 15.88 20.46
CA LYS A 63 -9.17 16.04 20.99
C LYS A 63 -9.58 14.95 21.98
N LYS A 64 -8.94 13.79 21.94
CA LYS A 64 -9.23 12.64 22.82
C LYS A 64 -8.36 12.64 24.08
N ARG A 65 -7.52 13.68 24.28
CA ARG A 65 -6.46 13.69 25.29
C ARG A 65 -6.31 15.02 25.99
N THR A 66 -5.93 14.95 27.25
CA THR A 66 -5.52 16.12 28.05
C THR A 66 -4.02 16.40 27.93
N VAL A 67 -3.20 15.34 27.75
CA VAL A 67 -1.74 15.45 27.59
C VAL A 67 -1.41 15.72 26.12
N PRO A 68 -0.50 16.68 25.82
CA PRO A 68 -0.03 16.93 24.46
C PRO A 68 0.63 15.71 23.83
N LEU A 69 0.36 15.48 22.54
CA LEU A 69 1.08 14.49 21.75
C LEU A 69 2.51 14.96 21.47
N PRO A 70 3.53 14.08 21.50
CA PRO A 70 4.87 14.42 21.07
C PRO A 70 4.88 14.91 19.62
N GLU A 71 5.55 16.02 19.33
CA GLU A 71 5.65 16.54 17.96
C GLU A 71 6.36 15.56 17.00
N THR A 72 7.23 14.73 17.56
CA THR A 72 8.01 13.69 16.88
C THR A 72 7.19 12.46 16.50
N LEU A 73 5.97 12.29 17.04
CA LEU A 73 5.14 11.12 16.81
C LEU A 73 4.79 10.94 15.33
N VAL A 74 4.51 12.04 14.63
CA VAL A 74 4.20 12.01 13.19
C VAL A 74 5.23 12.84 12.45
N GLN A 75 5.97 12.23 11.55
CA GLN A 75 6.97 12.88 10.73
C GLN A 75 6.66 12.73 9.24
N ILE A 76 7.21 13.60 8.41
CA ILE A 76 7.00 13.57 6.95
C ILE A 76 8.29 13.13 6.28
N LEU A 77 8.17 12.28 5.26
CA LEU A 77 9.23 11.93 4.32
C LEU A 77 8.70 12.23 2.91
N ILE A 78 9.44 13.05 2.15
CA ILE A 78 9.01 13.40 0.79
C ILE A 78 9.50 12.33 -0.17
N VAL A 79 8.56 11.73 -0.89
CA VAL A 79 8.85 10.68 -1.87
C VAL A 79 7.79 10.64 -2.96
N ASP A 80 8.24 10.70 -4.20
CA ASP A 80 7.44 10.37 -5.37
C ASP A 80 7.85 8.99 -5.89
N LEU A 81 6.94 8.02 -5.78
CA LEU A 81 7.21 6.63 -6.20
C LEU A 81 7.29 6.47 -7.72
N SER A 82 6.87 7.48 -8.48
CA SER A 82 7.01 7.49 -9.94
C SER A 82 8.35 8.04 -10.43
N ASP A 83 9.22 8.51 -9.53
CA ASP A 83 10.57 8.99 -9.81
C ASP A 83 11.58 8.21 -8.95
N THR A 84 12.36 7.34 -9.57
CA THR A 84 13.28 6.45 -8.84
C THR A 84 14.35 7.24 -8.08
N LYS A 85 14.79 8.39 -8.59
CA LYS A 85 15.74 9.27 -7.89
C LYS A 85 15.11 9.87 -6.65
N SER A 86 13.82 10.23 -6.70
CA SER A 86 13.07 10.66 -5.51
C SER A 86 13.03 9.55 -4.45
N VAL A 87 12.77 8.30 -4.86
CA VAL A 87 12.75 7.14 -3.95
C VAL A 87 14.11 6.90 -3.30
N PHE A 88 15.20 6.88 -4.06
CA PHE A 88 16.54 6.68 -3.52
C PHE A 88 16.91 7.78 -2.51
N LYS A 89 16.66 9.06 -2.85
CA LYS A 89 16.90 10.19 -1.93
C LYS A 89 16.08 10.08 -0.64
N ALA A 90 14.82 9.67 -0.74
CA ALA A 90 13.96 9.47 0.42
C ALA A 90 14.49 8.34 1.31
N CYS A 91 15.03 7.26 0.74
CA CYS A 91 15.62 6.17 1.50
C CYS A 91 16.92 6.60 2.20
N GLU A 92 17.79 7.38 1.54
CA GLU A 92 18.97 7.98 2.18
C GLU A 92 18.58 8.93 3.31
N GLU A 93 17.59 9.80 3.09
CA GLU A 93 17.06 10.70 4.13
C GLU A 93 16.52 9.91 5.32
N PHE A 94 15.78 8.82 5.06
CA PHE A 94 15.27 7.93 6.11
C PHE A 94 16.43 7.29 6.89
N LYS A 95 17.42 6.72 6.22
CA LYS A 95 18.60 6.08 6.84
C LYS A 95 19.43 7.06 7.66
N HIS A 96 19.49 8.32 7.26
CA HIS A 96 20.15 9.39 8.02
C HIS A 96 19.37 9.75 9.30
N ARG A 97 18.04 9.68 9.26
CA ARG A 97 17.15 10.05 10.38
C ARG A 97 16.91 8.90 11.35
N PHE A 98 16.90 7.68 10.85
CA PHE A 98 16.45 6.49 11.56
C PHE A 98 17.34 5.29 11.24
N ASN A 99 17.76 4.58 12.27
CA ASN A 99 18.52 3.33 12.17
C ASN A 99 17.62 2.08 12.25
N ARG A 100 16.30 2.26 12.33
CA ARG A 100 15.30 1.21 12.52
C ARG A 100 14.06 1.43 11.67
N LEU A 101 13.45 0.33 11.22
CA LEU A 101 12.13 0.29 10.59
C LEU A 101 11.42 -1.01 10.98
N ASP A 102 10.37 -0.91 11.79
CA ASP A 102 9.62 -2.07 12.29
C ASP A 102 8.46 -2.44 11.35
N ALA A 103 7.83 -1.46 10.70
CA ALA A 103 6.76 -1.72 9.74
C ALA A 103 6.80 -0.76 8.53
N LEU A 104 6.85 -1.34 7.33
CA LEU A 104 6.79 -0.62 6.06
C LEU A 104 5.46 -0.90 5.36
N TYR A 105 4.61 0.12 5.21
CA TYR A 105 3.31 0.03 4.56
C TYR A 105 3.41 0.62 3.15
N LEU A 106 3.52 -0.26 2.17
CA LEU A 106 3.59 0.04 0.74
C LEU A 106 2.17 0.25 0.20
N ASN A 107 1.51 1.30 0.69
CA ASN A 107 0.09 1.60 0.48
C ASN A 107 -0.19 2.48 -0.74
N ALA A 108 0.72 3.39 -1.08
CA ALA A 108 0.52 4.33 -2.17
C ALA A 108 0.20 3.62 -3.50
N GLY A 109 -0.58 4.28 -4.34
CA GLY A 109 -0.81 3.80 -5.69
C GLY A 109 -1.64 4.78 -6.50
N ILE A 110 -1.52 4.67 -7.81
CA ILE A 110 -2.27 5.43 -8.79
C ILE A 110 -3.15 4.46 -9.58
N LEU A 111 -4.31 4.97 -9.97
CA LEU A 111 -5.23 4.39 -10.95
C LEU A 111 -5.57 5.54 -11.92
N PRO A 112 -4.72 5.78 -12.93
CA PRO A 112 -5.00 6.80 -13.94
C PRO A 112 -6.22 6.37 -14.76
N CYS A 113 -7.24 7.22 -14.81
CA CYS A 113 -8.49 6.96 -15.51
C CYS A 113 -8.71 8.03 -16.58
N SER A 114 -8.92 7.61 -17.82
CA SER A 114 -9.25 8.52 -18.92
C SER A 114 -10.71 8.98 -18.86
N SER A 115 -11.61 8.11 -18.37
CA SER A 115 -13.04 8.40 -18.28
C SER A 115 -13.76 7.38 -17.38
N MET A 116 -14.94 7.76 -16.90
CA MET A 116 -15.86 6.85 -16.21
C MET A 116 -16.95 6.35 -17.17
N ASP A 117 -17.17 5.04 -17.24
CA ASP A 117 -18.21 4.39 -18.05
C ASP A 117 -19.40 4.00 -17.16
N ILE A 118 -20.14 5.03 -16.71
CA ILE A 118 -21.30 4.86 -15.83
C ILE A 118 -22.36 3.93 -16.45
N PRO A 119 -22.73 4.06 -17.75
CA PRO A 119 -23.76 3.19 -18.33
C PRO A 119 -23.36 1.70 -18.27
N THR A 120 -22.12 1.37 -18.64
CA THR A 120 -21.62 -0.01 -18.59
C THR A 120 -21.55 -0.52 -17.16
N GLY A 121 -21.03 0.29 -16.23
CA GLY A 121 -20.91 -0.10 -14.84
C GLY A 121 -22.27 -0.34 -14.17
N VAL A 122 -23.26 0.52 -14.41
CA VAL A 122 -24.63 0.33 -13.91
C VAL A 122 -25.28 -0.90 -14.54
N TRP A 123 -25.11 -1.11 -15.85
CA TRP A 123 -25.62 -2.29 -16.53
C TRP A 123 -25.02 -3.58 -15.96
N ASN A 124 -23.70 -3.61 -15.76
CA ASN A 124 -23.00 -4.74 -15.15
C ASN A 124 -23.43 -4.95 -13.69
N LEU A 125 -23.71 -3.89 -12.94
CA LEU A 125 -24.20 -4.01 -11.55
C LEU A 125 -25.54 -4.73 -11.51
N VAL A 126 -26.43 -4.46 -12.47
CA VAL A 126 -27.74 -5.11 -12.56
C VAL A 126 -27.64 -6.52 -13.15
N THR A 127 -26.86 -6.71 -14.21
CA THR A 127 -26.84 -7.97 -14.98
C THR A 127 -25.81 -8.98 -14.49
N ARG A 128 -24.72 -8.52 -13.87
CA ARG A 128 -23.58 -9.33 -13.45
C ARG A 128 -23.01 -8.85 -12.09
N PRO A 129 -23.81 -8.83 -11.01
CA PRO A 129 -23.37 -8.31 -9.71
C PRO A 129 -22.15 -9.03 -9.13
N SER A 130 -22.02 -10.34 -9.38
CA SER A 130 -20.83 -11.11 -9.00
C SER A 130 -19.57 -10.67 -9.73
N TYR A 131 -19.67 -10.34 -11.03
CA TYR A 131 -18.56 -9.76 -11.80
C TYR A 131 -18.17 -8.39 -11.24
N VAL A 132 -19.15 -7.50 -10.98
CA VAL A 132 -18.85 -6.18 -10.41
C VAL A 132 -18.16 -6.26 -9.06
N ALA A 133 -18.59 -7.19 -8.20
CA ALA A 133 -17.94 -7.42 -6.92
C ALA A 133 -16.48 -7.91 -7.07
N GLN A 134 -16.17 -8.62 -8.15
CA GLN A 134 -14.84 -9.18 -8.42
C GLN A 134 -13.91 -8.25 -9.21
N THR A 135 -14.43 -7.44 -10.13
CA THR A 135 -13.61 -6.65 -11.07
C THR A 135 -13.72 -5.14 -10.85
N GLY A 136 -14.59 -4.70 -9.95
CA GLY A 136 -14.93 -3.28 -9.84
C GLY A 136 -15.83 -2.81 -10.97
N GLY A 137 -16.38 -3.71 -11.79
CA GLY A 137 -17.55 -3.48 -12.65
C GLY A 137 -17.33 -2.62 -13.90
N ASP A 138 -16.09 -2.40 -14.32
CA ASP A 138 -15.73 -1.61 -15.50
C ASP A 138 -16.24 -0.16 -15.47
N PHE A 139 -16.46 0.39 -14.27
CA PHE A 139 -16.81 1.81 -14.12
C PHE A 139 -15.69 2.72 -14.63
N PHE A 140 -14.44 2.26 -14.64
CA PHE A 140 -13.27 3.09 -14.97
C PHE A 140 -12.54 2.58 -16.20
N LYS A 141 -12.39 3.46 -17.20
CA LYS A 141 -11.45 3.23 -18.30
C LYS A 141 -10.08 3.71 -17.88
N GLN A 142 -9.14 2.79 -17.77
CA GLN A 142 -7.79 3.06 -17.32
C GLN A 142 -6.93 3.59 -18.46
N GLU A 143 -6.01 4.49 -18.17
CA GLU A 143 -5.02 4.94 -19.15
C GLU A 143 -3.98 3.83 -19.38
N VAL A 144 -3.73 3.51 -20.65
CA VAL A 144 -2.81 2.45 -21.09
C VAL A 144 -1.61 3.09 -21.80
N GLY A 145 -0.41 2.54 -21.61
CA GLY A 145 0.80 2.99 -22.29
C GLY A 145 1.49 4.21 -21.70
N ALA A 146 1.00 4.76 -20.58
CA ALA A 146 1.63 5.92 -19.93
C ALA A 146 3.00 5.55 -19.33
N THR A 147 4.01 6.39 -19.52
CA THR A 147 5.37 6.20 -19.00
C THR A 147 5.83 7.37 -18.12
N THR A 148 6.76 7.10 -17.20
CA THR A 148 7.47 8.11 -16.42
C THR A 148 8.53 8.82 -17.27
N ALA A 149 9.14 9.88 -16.72
CA ALA A 149 10.27 10.56 -17.35
C ALA A 149 11.51 9.65 -17.53
N GLU A 150 11.58 8.55 -16.78
CA GLU A 150 12.67 7.56 -16.83
C GLU A 150 12.35 6.39 -17.78
N GLY A 151 11.23 6.46 -18.52
CA GLY A 151 10.82 5.45 -19.49
C GLY A 151 10.17 4.22 -18.88
N LEU A 152 9.87 4.22 -17.58
CA LEU A 152 9.16 3.14 -16.91
C LEU A 152 7.66 3.27 -17.11
N GLY A 153 6.91 2.17 -17.16
CA GLY A 153 5.45 2.25 -17.14
C GLY A 153 4.95 2.94 -15.88
N ALA A 154 4.08 3.95 -16.04
CA ALA A 154 3.74 4.88 -14.96
C ALA A 154 3.04 4.19 -13.77
N VAL A 155 2.13 3.27 -14.06
CA VAL A 155 1.41 2.49 -13.04
C VAL A 155 2.36 1.51 -12.36
N PHE A 156 3.21 0.81 -13.12
CA PHE A 156 4.25 -0.06 -12.57
C PHE A 156 5.23 0.69 -11.67
N ALA A 157 5.73 1.84 -12.13
CA ALA A 157 6.67 2.67 -11.37
C ALA A 157 6.08 3.07 -10.01
N ALA A 158 4.88 3.67 -10.01
CA ALA A 158 4.26 4.19 -8.80
C ALA A 158 3.71 3.12 -7.85
N ASN A 159 3.16 2.01 -8.37
CA ASN A 159 2.48 1.00 -7.55
C ASN A 159 3.43 -0.13 -7.10
N VAL A 160 4.45 -0.43 -7.90
CA VAL A 160 5.31 -1.61 -7.73
C VAL A 160 6.78 -1.23 -7.57
N PHE A 161 7.40 -0.61 -8.57
CA PHE A 161 8.86 -0.49 -8.62
C PHE A 161 9.42 0.48 -7.59
N GLY A 162 8.79 1.66 -7.41
CA GLY A 162 9.20 2.60 -6.37
C GLY A 162 9.07 1.99 -4.97
N HIS A 163 8.05 1.16 -4.74
CA HIS A 163 7.90 0.41 -3.50
C HIS A 163 8.95 -0.68 -3.34
N TYR A 164 9.29 -1.38 -4.43
CA TYR A 164 10.35 -2.38 -4.44
C TYR A 164 11.71 -1.77 -4.10
N ILE A 165 12.09 -0.66 -4.74
CA ILE A 165 13.31 0.09 -4.42
C ILE A 165 13.31 0.44 -2.92
N MET A 166 12.21 1.01 -2.42
CA MET A 166 12.11 1.41 -1.02
C MET A 166 12.25 0.23 -0.06
N ALA A 167 11.61 -0.91 -0.35
CA ALA A 167 11.74 -2.12 0.44
C ALA A 167 13.20 -2.57 0.50
N MET A 168 13.88 -2.66 -0.65
CA MET A 168 15.27 -3.12 -0.76
C MET A 168 16.26 -2.17 -0.07
N GLU A 169 16.15 -0.86 -0.29
CA GLU A 169 17.07 0.13 0.31
C GLU A 169 16.93 0.22 1.82
N LEU A 170 15.71 0.05 2.34
CA LEU A 170 15.42 0.13 3.78
C LEU A 170 15.59 -1.21 4.52
N LEU A 171 15.92 -2.30 3.82
CA LEU A 171 16.25 -3.60 4.44
C LEU A 171 17.38 -3.51 5.47
N THR A 172 18.25 -2.51 5.37
CA THR A 172 19.35 -2.25 6.31
C THR A 172 18.86 -1.68 7.64
N CYS A 173 17.70 -1.02 7.67
CA CYS A 173 17.07 -0.53 8.89
C CYS A 173 16.09 -1.54 9.50
N MET A 174 15.76 -2.63 8.80
CA MET A 174 14.84 -3.65 9.31
C MET A 174 15.55 -4.64 10.24
N GLN A 175 14.85 -5.05 11.29
CA GLN A 175 15.34 -5.97 12.32
C GLN A 175 14.49 -7.25 12.35
N ARG A 176 14.88 -8.21 13.20
CA ARG A 176 14.08 -9.44 13.44
C ARG A 176 12.67 -9.04 13.89
N GLY A 177 11.66 -9.53 13.17
CA GLY A 177 10.25 -9.22 13.40
C GLY A 177 9.69 -8.06 12.57
N SER A 178 10.53 -7.31 11.83
CA SER A 178 10.07 -6.24 10.93
C SER A 178 9.15 -6.75 9.84
N ARG A 179 8.20 -5.91 9.40
CA ARG A 179 7.13 -6.30 8.48
C ARG A 179 7.05 -5.38 7.26
N ILE A 180 6.86 -5.96 6.08
CA ILE A 180 6.65 -5.26 4.81
C ILE A 180 5.26 -5.60 4.31
N LEU A 181 4.37 -4.62 4.27
CA LEU A 181 2.96 -4.79 3.92
C LEU A 181 2.68 -4.21 2.53
N TRP A 182 2.38 -5.10 1.58
CA TRP A 182 2.09 -4.76 0.19
C TRP A 182 0.58 -4.62 -0.02
N PHE A 183 0.12 -3.45 -0.44
CA PHE A 183 -1.31 -3.23 -0.68
C PHE A 183 -1.74 -3.70 -2.07
N SER A 184 -2.55 -4.76 -2.09
CA SER A 184 -3.25 -5.32 -3.25
C SER A 184 -4.74 -4.92 -3.24
N SER A 185 -5.51 -5.53 -4.15
CA SER A 185 -6.96 -5.44 -4.31
C SER A 185 -7.52 -6.84 -4.52
N THR A 186 -8.75 -7.11 -4.10
CA THR A 186 -9.43 -8.37 -4.44
C THR A 186 -9.65 -8.53 -5.95
N THR A 187 -9.61 -7.42 -6.70
CA THR A 187 -9.73 -7.44 -8.17
C THR A 187 -8.48 -7.94 -8.88
N ALA A 188 -7.31 -7.94 -8.20
CA ALA A 188 -6.03 -8.38 -8.74
C ALA A 188 -5.99 -9.89 -9.04
N SER A 189 -6.87 -10.66 -8.40
CA SER A 189 -6.96 -12.11 -8.56
C SER A 189 -7.66 -12.56 -9.85
N THR A 190 -8.17 -11.62 -10.65
CA THR A 190 -8.82 -11.90 -11.94
C THR A 190 -7.77 -12.30 -12.98
N PRO A 191 -7.71 -13.57 -13.43
CA PRO A 191 -6.62 -14.06 -14.27
C PRO A 191 -6.44 -13.30 -15.58
N GLU A 192 -7.53 -12.80 -16.16
CA GLU A 192 -7.52 -12.08 -17.44
C GLU A 192 -6.88 -10.69 -17.37
N PHE A 193 -6.63 -10.17 -16.16
CA PHE A 193 -6.10 -8.82 -15.96
C PHE A 193 -4.58 -8.78 -15.82
N PHE A 194 -3.92 -9.93 -15.74
CA PHE A 194 -2.47 -10.02 -15.56
C PHE A 194 -1.81 -10.76 -16.72
N ASP A 195 -0.75 -10.16 -17.25
CA ASP A 195 0.14 -10.78 -18.24
C ASP A 195 1.57 -10.67 -17.73
N ALA A 196 2.22 -11.82 -17.50
CA ALA A 196 3.60 -11.88 -17.02
C ALA A 196 4.60 -11.28 -18.02
N ALA A 197 4.27 -11.25 -19.32
CA ALA A 197 5.11 -10.63 -20.34
C ALA A 197 5.02 -9.08 -20.34
N ASP A 198 3.97 -8.51 -19.72
CA ASP A 198 3.76 -7.07 -19.60
C ASP A 198 4.10 -6.56 -18.20
N LEU A 199 5.33 -6.84 -17.74
CA LEU A 199 5.80 -6.51 -16.39
C LEU A 199 5.58 -5.03 -16.02
N GLN A 200 5.71 -4.13 -16.99
CA GLN A 200 5.57 -2.69 -16.77
C GLN A 200 4.13 -2.17 -16.91
N CYS A 201 3.15 -3.06 -17.10
CA CYS A 201 1.74 -2.71 -17.23
C CYS A 201 1.46 -1.69 -18.35
N LEU A 202 2.10 -1.88 -19.52
CA LEU A 202 2.03 -0.92 -20.63
C LEU A 202 0.98 -1.27 -21.67
N ASN A 203 0.68 -2.56 -21.83
CA ASN A 203 -0.10 -3.08 -22.97
C ASN A 203 -1.47 -3.59 -22.54
N GLY A 204 -1.60 -4.11 -21.32
CA GLY A 204 -2.84 -4.61 -20.77
C GLY A 204 -3.93 -3.53 -20.60
N LYS A 205 -5.20 -3.94 -20.69
CA LYS A 205 -6.36 -3.04 -20.46
C LYS A 205 -6.60 -2.71 -18.97
N HIS A 206 -5.97 -3.46 -18.08
CA HIS A 206 -6.14 -3.39 -16.62
C HIS A 206 -4.80 -3.16 -15.91
N PRO A 207 -4.06 -2.07 -16.25
CA PRO A 207 -2.71 -1.84 -15.71
C PRO A 207 -2.70 -1.73 -14.18
N TYR A 208 -3.76 -1.20 -13.56
CA TYR A 208 -3.88 -1.16 -12.10
C TYR A 208 -3.95 -2.56 -11.49
N GLU A 209 -4.88 -3.40 -11.93
CA GLU A 209 -5.04 -4.75 -11.41
C GLU A 209 -3.79 -5.59 -11.67
N SER A 210 -3.19 -5.47 -12.86
CA SER A 210 -1.90 -6.08 -13.19
C SER A 210 -0.81 -5.67 -12.19
N SER A 211 -0.70 -4.37 -11.88
CA SER A 211 0.26 -3.87 -10.88
C SER A 211 -0.01 -4.41 -9.47
N LYS A 212 -1.29 -4.60 -9.10
CA LYS A 212 -1.66 -5.20 -7.81
C LYS A 212 -1.32 -6.69 -7.76
N ARG A 213 -1.48 -7.41 -8.87
CA ARG A 213 -1.04 -8.79 -8.99
C ARG A 213 0.48 -8.92 -8.87
N LEU A 214 1.24 -8.00 -9.44
CA LEU A 214 2.70 -7.93 -9.24
C LEU A 214 3.08 -7.72 -7.77
N CYS A 215 2.37 -6.85 -7.05
CA CYS A 215 2.60 -6.68 -5.61
C CYS A 215 2.41 -7.98 -4.83
N GLU A 216 1.40 -8.80 -5.18
CA GLU A 216 1.17 -10.11 -4.54
C GLU A 216 2.33 -11.07 -4.80
N ILE A 217 2.74 -11.21 -6.06
CA ILE A 217 3.84 -12.08 -6.48
C ILE A 217 5.14 -11.67 -5.76
N ILE A 218 5.47 -10.37 -5.79
CA ILE A 218 6.67 -9.83 -5.15
C ILE A 218 6.63 -10.04 -3.64
N ALA A 219 5.50 -9.79 -2.97
CA ALA A 219 5.39 -9.97 -1.52
C ALA A 219 5.66 -11.42 -1.10
N VAL A 220 5.06 -12.40 -1.80
CA VAL A 220 5.25 -13.83 -1.51
C VAL A 220 6.72 -14.23 -1.72
N GLN A 221 7.31 -13.86 -2.85
CA GLN A 221 8.72 -14.17 -3.14
C GLN A 221 9.68 -13.47 -2.17
N MET A 222 9.40 -12.21 -1.84
CA MET A 222 10.17 -11.45 -0.86
C MET A 222 10.09 -12.06 0.54
N HIS A 223 8.93 -12.59 0.95
CA HIS A 223 8.80 -13.31 2.22
C HIS A 223 9.74 -14.52 2.27
N GLN A 224 9.79 -15.32 1.20
CA GLN A 224 10.65 -16.50 1.12
C GLN A 224 12.14 -16.10 1.21
N VAL A 225 12.55 -15.08 0.46
CA VAL A 225 13.94 -14.58 0.44
C VAL A 225 14.38 -13.99 1.79
N LEU A 226 13.47 -13.31 2.50
CA LEU A 226 13.78 -12.61 3.74
C LEU A 226 13.58 -13.45 5.02
N ARG A 227 13.09 -14.69 4.89
CA ARG A 227 12.78 -15.58 6.01
C ARG A 227 13.97 -15.79 6.95
N GLU A 228 15.18 -15.96 6.41
CA GLU A 228 16.40 -16.15 7.21
C GLU A 228 16.79 -14.90 8.02
N ARG A 229 16.38 -13.71 7.57
CA ARG A 229 16.57 -12.45 8.29
C ARG A 229 15.45 -12.19 9.30
N GLU A 230 14.44 -13.06 9.36
CA GLU A 230 13.21 -12.88 10.13
C GLU A 230 12.53 -11.54 9.85
N VAL A 231 12.54 -11.12 8.59
CA VAL A 231 11.76 -9.99 8.08
C VAL A 231 10.63 -10.56 7.24
N TYR A 232 9.39 -10.17 7.55
CA TYR A 232 8.21 -10.84 7.02
C TYR A 232 7.48 -9.94 6.03
N SER A 233 7.17 -10.46 4.85
CA SER A 233 6.40 -9.75 3.84
C SER A 233 4.99 -10.32 3.71
N PHE A 234 3.97 -9.47 3.65
CA PHE A 234 2.57 -9.87 3.59
C PHE A 234 1.78 -9.04 2.58
N VAL A 235 0.73 -9.65 2.04
CA VAL A 235 -0.23 -8.99 1.14
C VAL A 235 -1.46 -8.54 1.92
N VAL A 236 -1.87 -7.30 1.69
CA VAL A 236 -2.99 -6.66 2.39
C VAL A 236 -3.99 -6.09 1.40
N SER A 237 -5.29 -6.23 1.67
CA SER A 237 -6.34 -5.52 0.95
C SER A 237 -7.17 -4.68 1.93
N PRO A 238 -7.36 -3.37 1.67
CA PRO A 238 -8.18 -2.52 2.52
C PRO A 238 -9.68 -2.72 2.29
N GLY A 239 -10.07 -3.55 1.32
CA GLY A 239 -11.45 -3.64 0.85
C GLY A 239 -11.93 -2.34 0.21
N ASN A 240 -13.24 -2.26 -0.03
CA ASN A 240 -13.90 -1.14 -0.66
C ASN A 240 -14.02 0.05 0.31
N CYS A 241 -13.09 0.99 0.16
CA CYS A 241 -13.07 2.26 0.88
C CYS A 241 -13.36 3.41 -0.09
N TYR A 242 -14.20 4.33 0.32
CA TYR A 242 -14.32 5.61 -0.35
C TYR A 242 -13.11 6.48 0.02
N THR A 243 -12.26 6.78 -0.95
CA THR A 243 -10.99 7.51 -0.76
C THR A 243 -10.96 8.89 -1.44
N GLY A 244 -12.01 9.26 -2.17
CA GLY A 244 -12.07 10.51 -2.95
C GLY A 244 -11.03 10.59 -4.07
N LEU A 245 -10.49 9.44 -4.51
CA LEU A 245 -9.37 9.37 -5.46
C LEU A 245 -9.66 10.01 -6.82
N LEU A 246 -10.94 10.09 -7.20
CA LEU A 246 -11.36 10.41 -8.56
C LEU A 246 -11.94 11.83 -8.72
N GLY A 247 -12.12 12.58 -7.63
CA GLY A 247 -12.53 14.00 -7.68
C GLY A 247 -13.79 14.29 -8.51
N GLN A 248 -14.81 13.42 -8.44
CA GLN A 248 -15.93 13.39 -9.38
C GLN A 248 -17.12 14.27 -8.98
N GLY A 249 -17.02 14.97 -7.84
CA GLY A 249 -18.02 15.90 -7.34
C GLY A 249 -18.96 15.27 -6.31
N ILE A 250 -19.50 16.12 -5.43
CA ILE A 250 -20.18 15.70 -4.19
C ILE A 250 -21.36 14.74 -4.42
N PHE A 251 -22.08 14.87 -5.53
CA PHE A 251 -23.21 13.99 -5.83
C PHE A 251 -22.78 12.55 -6.10
N ILE A 252 -21.70 12.35 -6.87
CA ILE A 252 -21.16 11.03 -7.18
C ILE A 252 -20.54 10.43 -5.92
N ASP A 253 -19.83 11.25 -5.15
CA ASP A 253 -19.24 10.85 -3.87
C ASP A 253 -20.30 10.31 -2.91
N VAL A 254 -21.41 11.05 -2.72
CA VAL A 254 -22.53 10.62 -1.86
C VAL A 254 -23.19 9.36 -2.42
N ALA A 255 -23.42 9.29 -3.75
CA ALA A 255 -24.02 8.11 -4.37
C ALA A 255 -23.17 6.85 -4.16
N MET A 256 -21.84 6.94 -4.35
CA MET A 256 -20.92 5.83 -4.10
C MET A 256 -20.94 5.38 -2.65
N ILE A 257 -20.96 6.33 -1.70
CA ILE A 257 -21.05 6.01 -0.27
C ILE A 257 -22.36 5.27 0.04
N VAL A 258 -23.49 5.75 -0.51
CA VAL A 258 -24.79 5.09 -0.35
C VAL A 258 -24.75 3.66 -0.90
N VAL A 259 -24.19 3.47 -2.11
CA VAL A 259 -24.03 2.13 -2.70
C VAL A 259 -23.19 1.23 -1.81
N LEU A 260 -22.07 1.71 -1.26
CA LEU A 260 -21.24 0.92 -0.35
C LEU A 260 -21.99 0.55 0.95
N TYR A 261 -22.83 1.44 1.50
CA TYR A 261 -23.70 1.11 2.64
C TYR A 261 -24.75 0.07 2.28
N LEU A 262 -25.37 0.15 1.10
CA LEU A 262 -26.33 -0.85 0.63
C LEU A 262 -25.66 -2.21 0.42
N MET A 263 -24.52 -2.26 -0.25
CA MET A 263 -23.74 -3.48 -0.43
C MET A 263 -23.34 -4.10 0.92
N ARG A 264 -22.91 -3.27 1.87
CA ARG A 264 -22.61 -3.71 3.23
C ARG A 264 -23.83 -4.27 3.95
N PHE A 265 -25.00 -3.63 3.82
CA PHE A 265 -26.26 -4.13 4.39
C PHE A 265 -26.66 -5.48 3.78
N LEU A 266 -26.35 -5.72 2.50
CA LEU A 266 -26.54 -7.00 1.82
C LEU A 266 -25.46 -8.05 2.15
N ALA A 267 -24.64 -7.81 3.19
CA ALA A 267 -23.55 -8.68 3.62
C ALA A 267 -22.48 -8.93 2.54
N ILE A 268 -22.32 -8.02 1.59
CA ILE A 268 -21.19 -8.06 0.66
C ILE A 268 -19.92 -7.73 1.44
N SER A 269 -18.98 -8.67 1.36
CA SER A 269 -17.68 -8.63 2.04
C SER A 269 -16.84 -7.43 1.58
N GLY A 270 -16.03 -6.89 2.49
CA GLY A 270 -15.05 -5.86 2.19
C GLY A 270 -15.58 -4.42 2.07
N CYS A 271 -16.87 -4.15 2.29
CA CYS A 271 -17.45 -2.81 2.18
C CYS A 271 -17.10 -1.88 3.38
N ASN A 272 -15.82 -1.55 3.55
CA ASN A 272 -15.30 -0.77 4.68
C ASN A 272 -15.79 0.68 4.74
N ILE A 273 -16.14 1.27 3.59
CA ILE A 273 -16.66 2.64 3.39
C ILE A 273 -15.62 3.71 3.78
N SER A 274 -15.18 3.75 5.03
CA SER A 274 -14.18 4.69 5.50
C SER A 274 -12.76 4.13 5.36
N PRO A 275 -11.76 4.95 5.00
CA PRO A 275 -10.37 4.52 4.95
C PRO A 275 -9.82 4.00 6.30
N ARG A 276 -10.34 4.53 7.41
CA ARG A 276 -10.00 4.10 8.77
C ARG A 276 -10.44 2.66 9.08
N ASN A 277 -11.54 2.20 8.47
CA ASN A 277 -11.96 0.80 8.54
C ASN A 277 -11.08 -0.08 7.64
N GLY A 278 -10.72 0.41 6.45
CA GLY A 278 -9.78 -0.28 5.54
C GLY A 278 -8.39 -0.52 6.14
N ALA A 279 -8.02 0.24 7.17
CA ALA A 279 -6.79 0.04 7.93
C ALA A 279 -6.84 -1.12 8.95
N THR A 280 -7.87 -1.97 8.96
CA THR A 280 -8.00 -3.08 9.93
C THR A 280 -6.97 -4.19 9.70
N ALA A 281 -6.91 -4.79 8.52
CA ALA A 281 -5.92 -5.81 8.17
C ALA A 281 -4.46 -5.33 8.28
N PRO A 282 -4.07 -4.14 7.80
CA PRO A 282 -2.68 -3.69 7.96
C PRO A 282 -2.31 -3.44 9.43
N LEU A 283 -3.23 -2.96 10.27
CA LEU A 283 -2.96 -2.80 11.70
C LEU A 283 -2.82 -4.16 12.39
N TYR A 284 -3.71 -5.11 12.09
CA TYR A 284 -3.63 -6.48 12.60
C TYR A 284 -2.26 -7.10 12.30
N LEU A 285 -1.86 -7.03 11.03
CA LEU A 285 -0.60 -7.57 10.55
C LEU A 285 0.62 -6.86 11.08
N ALA A 286 0.57 -5.56 11.37
CA ALA A 286 1.75 -4.83 11.83
C ALA A 286 1.92 -4.85 13.34
N ALA A 287 0.81 -4.86 14.09
CA ALA A 287 0.84 -4.45 15.49
C ALA A 287 0.02 -5.31 16.45
N GLU A 288 -0.94 -6.12 15.98
CA GLU A 288 -1.77 -6.96 16.87
C GLU A 288 -1.24 -8.40 16.95
N VAL A 289 -0.56 -8.88 15.91
CA VAL A 289 0.06 -10.22 15.92
C VAL A 289 1.45 -10.13 16.56
N SER A 290 1.68 -10.85 17.66
CA SER A 290 3.00 -10.86 18.33
C SER A 290 4.06 -11.67 17.57
N ASP A 291 3.69 -12.84 17.06
CA ASP A 291 4.57 -13.72 16.30
C ASP A 291 4.25 -13.67 14.80
N PRO A 292 4.98 -12.90 14.00
CA PRO A 292 4.77 -12.84 12.56
C PRO A 292 5.17 -14.12 11.82
N ALA A 293 5.98 -15.01 12.42
CA ALA A 293 6.36 -16.27 11.79
C ALA A 293 5.20 -17.26 11.68
N ALA A 294 4.19 -17.11 12.52
CA ALA A 294 2.97 -17.92 12.51
C ALA A 294 1.92 -17.47 11.47
N LEU A 295 2.18 -16.35 10.78
CA LEU A 295 1.30 -15.85 9.73
C LEU A 295 1.60 -16.54 8.39
N ASP A 296 0.54 -16.73 7.62
CA ASP A 296 0.62 -17.34 6.30
C ASP A 296 0.96 -16.26 5.27
N ALA A 297 2.08 -16.43 4.57
CA ALA A 297 2.55 -15.48 3.56
C ALA A 297 1.83 -15.60 2.22
N GLU A 298 1.12 -16.71 1.98
CA GLU A 298 0.51 -17.06 0.69
C GLU A 298 -0.98 -16.67 0.62
N VAL A 299 -1.43 -15.86 1.58
CA VAL A 299 -2.79 -15.32 1.63
C VAL A 299 -2.81 -13.79 1.57
N LEU A 300 -3.89 -13.28 0.98
CA LEU A 300 -4.29 -11.89 1.07
C LEU A 300 -5.06 -11.67 2.39
N TYR A 301 -4.54 -10.80 3.25
CA TYR A 301 -5.24 -10.35 4.45
C TYR A 301 -6.18 -9.20 4.10
N HIS A 302 -7.48 -9.49 4.09
CA HIS A 302 -8.53 -8.58 3.67
C HIS A 302 -9.22 -7.92 4.88
N SER A 303 -9.27 -6.58 4.90
CA SER A 303 -10.04 -5.82 5.87
C SER A 303 -11.53 -6.06 5.66
N GLU A 304 -12.20 -6.63 6.66
CA GLU A 304 -13.64 -6.89 6.64
C GLU A 304 -14.39 -5.99 7.61
N ILE A 305 -15.65 -5.74 7.28
CA ILE A 305 -16.61 -5.11 8.19
C ILE A 305 -17.97 -5.79 8.08
N SER A 306 -18.56 -6.14 9.22
CA SER A 306 -19.90 -6.71 9.26
C SER A 306 -20.95 -5.66 8.89
N GLN A 307 -22.17 -6.12 8.58
CA GLN A 307 -23.36 -5.27 8.37
C GLN A 307 -23.50 -4.20 9.46
N PHE A 308 -23.21 -4.56 10.71
CA PHE A 308 -23.44 -3.71 11.88
C PHE A 308 -22.24 -2.89 12.38
N GLY A 309 -21.00 -3.15 11.94
CA GLY A 309 -19.86 -2.32 12.38
C GLY A 309 -18.61 -3.07 12.80
N SER A 310 -18.74 -4.37 13.03
CA SER A 310 -17.67 -5.18 13.60
C SER A 310 -16.59 -5.40 12.54
N ARG A 311 -15.38 -4.94 12.85
CA ARG A 311 -14.21 -5.08 11.98
C ARG A 311 -13.55 -6.43 12.22
N SER A 312 -13.08 -7.06 11.17
CA SER A 312 -12.32 -8.33 11.25
C SER A 312 -11.33 -8.43 10.10
N VAL A 313 -10.52 -9.48 10.09
CA VAL A 313 -9.58 -9.78 9.02
C VAL A 313 -9.93 -11.13 8.43
N ARG A 314 -10.20 -11.17 7.13
CA ARG A 314 -10.42 -12.41 6.39
C ARG A 314 -9.14 -12.77 5.63
N ARG A 315 -8.77 -14.05 5.68
CA ARG A 315 -7.68 -14.60 4.85
C ARG A 315 -8.29 -15.09 3.55
N ILE A 316 -7.78 -14.61 2.42
CA ILE A 316 -8.20 -15.02 1.08
C ILE A 316 -6.99 -15.69 0.44
N ALA A 317 -7.14 -16.93 -0.03
CA ALA A 317 -6.07 -17.61 -0.75
C ALA A 317 -5.71 -16.80 -2.00
N LEU A 318 -4.41 -16.56 -2.20
CA LEU A 318 -3.96 -15.98 -3.47
C LEU A 318 -4.18 -17.00 -4.58
N PRO A 319 -4.49 -16.57 -5.82
CA PRO A 319 -4.63 -17.48 -6.95
C PRO A 319 -3.40 -18.37 -7.07
N ASP A 320 -3.69 -19.66 -7.24
CA ASP A 320 -2.70 -20.75 -7.21
C ASP A 320 -1.48 -20.39 -8.05
N GLN A 321 -0.29 -20.74 -7.56
CA GLN A 321 0.94 -20.59 -8.31
C GLN A 321 0.94 -21.66 -9.40
N GLN A 322 0.12 -21.47 -10.45
CA GLN A 322 0.03 -22.41 -11.57
C GLN A 322 1.42 -22.64 -12.20
N ASP A 323 2.30 -21.63 -12.11
CA ASP A 323 3.72 -21.75 -12.38
C ASP A 323 4.57 -21.01 -11.32
N PRO A 324 5.06 -21.71 -10.29
CA PRO A 324 5.95 -21.12 -9.28
C PRO A 324 7.26 -20.58 -9.87
N LYS A 325 7.74 -21.15 -10.99
CA LYS A 325 8.97 -20.69 -11.64
C LYS A 325 8.75 -19.34 -12.31
N ALA A 326 7.59 -19.10 -12.90
CA ALA A 326 7.24 -17.79 -13.46
C ALA A 326 7.28 -16.68 -12.40
N TYR A 327 6.84 -16.95 -11.17
CA TYR A 327 6.84 -15.96 -10.10
C TYR A 327 8.24 -15.64 -9.58
N VAL A 328 9.10 -16.67 -9.46
CA VAL A 328 10.52 -16.48 -9.17
C VAL A 328 11.18 -15.64 -10.28
N HIS A 329 10.86 -15.92 -11.54
CA HIS A 329 11.39 -15.19 -12.68
C HIS A 329 10.98 -13.70 -12.68
N ILE A 330 9.69 -13.41 -12.45
CA ILE A 330 9.19 -12.03 -12.29
C ILE A 330 9.94 -11.29 -11.18
N TYR A 331 10.14 -11.92 -10.02
CA TYR A 331 10.89 -11.32 -8.93
C TYR A 331 12.34 -11.02 -9.33
N GLN A 332 13.00 -11.94 -10.04
CA GLN A 332 14.36 -11.77 -10.54
C GLN A 332 14.47 -10.63 -11.57
N GLU A 333 13.50 -10.49 -12.47
CA GLU A 333 13.48 -9.38 -13.44
C GLU A 333 13.31 -8.03 -12.76
N VAL A 334 12.38 -7.91 -11.81
CA VAL A 334 12.20 -6.68 -11.01
C VAL A 334 13.47 -6.38 -10.20
N HIS A 335 14.12 -7.40 -9.64
CA HIS A 335 15.38 -7.24 -8.93
C HIS A 335 16.52 -6.79 -9.85
N ALA A 336 16.63 -7.35 -11.04
CA ALA A 336 17.63 -6.95 -12.03
C ALA A 336 17.45 -5.48 -12.44
N LEU A 337 16.19 -5.09 -12.70
CA LEU A 337 15.83 -3.69 -12.99
C LEU A 337 16.20 -2.76 -11.82
N TYR A 338 15.95 -3.19 -10.58
CA TYR A 338 16.38 -2.45 -9.39
C TYR A 338 17.90 -2.23 -9.36
N ARG A 339 18.70 -3.28 -9.64
CA ARG A 339 20.16 -3.18 -9.64
C ARG A 339 20.66 -2.23 -10.74
N GLU A 340 20.02 -2.24 -11.91
CA GLU A 340 20.31 -1.29 -12.99
C GLU A 340 20.05 0.16 -12.54
N PHE A 341 18.88 0.44 -11.96
CA PHE A 341 18.53 1.78 -11.50
C PHE A 341 19.35 2.22 -10.28
N GLN A 342 19.74 1.29 -9.41
CA GLN A 342 20.66 1.56 -8.31
C GLN A 342 22.04 1.98 -8.84
N HIS A 343 22.56 1.29 -9.86
CA HIS A 343 23.82 1.68 -10.52
C HIS A 343 23.72 3.08 -11.13
N LYS A 344 22.65 3.35 -11.89
CA LYS A 344 22.36 4.69 -12.44
C LYS A 344 22.26 5.77 -11.36
N ALA A 345 21.72 5.43 -10.20
CA ALA A 345 21.62 6.35 -9.07
C ALA A 345 23.00 6.66 -8.46
N VAL A 346 23.91 5.68 -8.40
CA VAL A 346 25.31 5.89 -7.98
C VAL A 346 26.07 6.73 -9.01
N GLU A 347 25.99 6.38 -10.29
CA GLU A 347 26.63 7.14 -11.38
C GLU A 347 26.12 8.58 -11.45
N GLY A 348 24.82 8.78 -11.22
CA GLY A 348 24.17 10.09 -11.18
C GLY A 348 24.40 10.87 -9.88
N GLY A 349 25.18 10.36 -8.93
CA GLY A 349 25.48 11.00 -7.65
C GLY A 349 24.28 11.14 -6.70
N VAL A 350 23.23 10.36 -6.92
CA VAL A 350 22.05 10.29 -6.04
C VAL A 350 22.35 9.40 -4.83
N LEU A 351 23.04 8.29 -5.04
CA LEU A 351 23.55 7.42 -3.99
C LEU A 351 25.08 7.55 -3.90
N ALA A 352 25.62 7.37 -2.69
CA ALA A 352 27.06 7.20 -2.54
C ALA A 352 27.51 5.86 -3.14
N ALA A 353 28.70 5.84 -3.75
CA ALA A 353 29.33 4.57 -4.12
C ALA A 353 29.56 3.76 -2.84
N THR A 354 29.08 2.52 -2.82
CA THR A 354 29.42 1.60 -1.72
C THR A 354 30.92 1.29 -1.80
N PRO A 355 31.69 1.45 -0.72
CA PRO A 355 33.07 0.98 -0.72
C PRO A 355 33.06 -0.54 -0.92
N ASN A 356 33.82 -1.00 -1.92
CA ASN A 356 34.00 -2.41 -2.28
C ASN A 356 34.45 -3.28 -1.10
#